data_AF-A0A4Y9QN57-F1
#
_entry.id   AF-A0A4Y9QN57-F1
#
_cell.length_a   1.000
_cell.length_b   1.000
_cell.length_c   1.000
_cell.angle_alpha   90.00
_cell.angle_beta   90.00
_cell.angle_gamma   90.00
#
_symmetry.space_group_name_H-M   'P 1'
#
loop_
_entity.id
_entity.type
_entity.pdbx_description
1 polymer ?
#
loop_
_entity_poly.entity_id
_entity_poly.type
_entity_poly.pdbx_seq_one_letter_code
_entity_poly.pdbx_strand_id
1 'polypeptide(L)'
;MGRESQGDIGIVLVHGIGEKTHGETLDKFLNGLTGSVSDAGLTSRQRGHAAVSVSGRTFRVYEAWWADVLTPDAVQGTFDAFTATEITWFPWLNWRQGLYADKPGVKVMIWTVVLRPIMVVLPVLIMLVGVVFRRLPRVLEQEAGDVTNYLNSAGLALPDDSKLRDVSDRVMSRFAAALESAARDGCSRVIVVGHSLGSVVAYHGLTGHVQQTPARRRAFLSSGPARSLVTNLITIGSPLEKIRFFWPLLVATGSHRLPSGICWDNIRDRLDLVAGKLRHADSFGPVHDHALAGRAWLLTAHTAYERNPYFMRLLLDRSGVTDVEVKRTTIPTRLLLGLKSVLLTLAAIAVLVVPFGITLVVIALFVFITIVIGAFEVAAESGASGVEFDDRLGLALGWSLWLTPVAFFLGTLSWGYGDATTRISAFRHRQWPVHDEHDPPNGQA
;
A
#
# COMPACT_ATOMS: atom_id res chain seq x y z
N MET A 1 -46.13 -6.32 -20.72
CA MET A 1 -45.01 -5.51 -20.20
C MET A 1 -43.73 -6.08 -20.77
N GLY A 2 -43.15 -5.43 -21.78
CA GLY A 2 -41.84 -5.85 -22.30
C GLY A 2 -40.82 -5.66 -21.19
N ARG A 3 -40.04 -6.70 -20.86
CA ARG A 3 -38.81 -6.50 -20.10
C ARG A 3 -37.95 -5.60 -20.97
N GLU A 4 -37.87 -4.31 -20.65
CA GLU A 4 -36.79 -3.46 -21.15
C GLU A 4 -35.52 -4.29 -20.99
N SER A 5 -34.78 -4.48 -22.08
CA SER A 5 -33.51 -5.18 -22.03
C SER A 5 -32.62 -4.39 -21.08
N GLN A 6 -32.52 -4.83 -19.83
CA GLN A 6 -31.57 -4.28 -18.88
C GLN A 6 -30.21 -4.49 -19.52
N GLY A 7 -29.63 -3.39 -20.03
CA GLY A 7 -28.41 -3.45 -20.83
C GLY A 7 -27.27 -4.11 -20.06
N ASP A 8 -26.28 -4.63 -20.79
CA ASP A 8 -25.13 -5.34 -20.24
C ASP A 8 -24.47 -4.57 -19.09
N ILE A 9 -23.95 -5.29 -18.10
CA ILE A 9 -23.24 -4.72 -16.96
C ILE A 9 -21.75 -4.87 -17.18
N GLY A 10 -21.01 -3.76 -17.17
CA GLY A 10 -19.56 -3.75 -17.21
C GLY A 10 -18.97 -3.98 -15.82
N ILE A 11 -17.93 -4.79 -15.71
CA ILE A 11 -17.10 -4.95 -14.51
C ILE A 11 -15.67 -4.60 -14.92
N VAL A 12 -15.09 -3.54 -14.33
CA VAL A 12 -13.69 -3.19 -14.56
C VAL A 12 -12.86 -3.62 -13.35
N LEU A 13 -12.00 -4.61 -13.55
CA LEU A 13 -11.06 -5.13 -12.57
C LEU A 13 -9.77 -4.30 -12.61
N VAL A 14 -9.45 -3.64 -11.50
CA VAL A 14 -8.18 -2.93 -11.34
C VAL A 14 -7.34 -3.73 -10.36
N HIS A 15 -6.34 -4.42 -10.91
CA HIS A 15 -5.55 -5.37 -10.15
C HIS A 15 -4.62 -4.67 -9.15
N GLY A 16 -4.25 -5.43 -8.12
CA GLY A 16 -3.23 -5.05 -7.15
C GLY A 16 -1.82 -5.33 -7.62
N ILE A 17 -0.87 -5.20 -6.70
CA ILE A 17 0.54 -5.52 -6.96
C ILE A 17 0.71 -7.04 -6.91
N GLY A 18 1.65 -7.55 -7.71
CA GLY A 18 1.99 -8.98 -7.79
C GLY A 18 1.34 -9.74 -8.93
N GLU A 19 0.31 -9.19 -9.57
CA GLU A 19 -0.30 -9.74 -10.79
C GLU A 19 0.54 -9.35 -12.01
N LYS A 20 1.46 -10.22 -12.41
CA LYS A 20 2.47 -9.88 -13.43
C LYS A 20 2.01 -10.21 -14.85
N THR A 21 1.10 -11.15 -14.99
CA THR A 21 0.68 -11.64 -16.31
C THR A 21 -0.67 -11.04 -16.70
N HIS A 22 -0.74 -10.44 -17.89
CA HIS A 22 -2.01 -9.95 -18.44
C HIS A 22 -3.01 -11.11 -18.57
N GLY A 23 -4.18 -10.99 -17.92
CA GLY A 23 -5.22 -12.01 -17.83
C GLY A 23 -5.27 -12.72 -16.48
N GLU A 24 -4.25 -12.61 -15.64
CA GLU A 24 -4.17 -13.36 -14.38
C GLU A 24 -5.26 -12.93 -13.38
N THR A 25 -5.47 -11.62 -13.24
CA THR A 25 -6.53 -11.07 -12.37
C THR A 25 -7.90 -11.44 -12.89
N LEU A 26 -8.09 -11.34 -14.21
CA LEU A 26 -9.33 -11.74 -14.87
C LEU A 26 -9.62 -13.22 -14.61
N ASP A 27 -8.63 -14.08 -14.76
CA ASP A 27 -8.77 -15.52 -14.53
C ASP A 27 -9.11 -15.85 -13.07
N LYS A 28 -8.42 -15.22 -12.13
CA LYS A 28 -8.72 -15.35 -10.69
C LYS A 28 -10.15 -14.94 -10.37
N PHE A 29 -10.59 -13.82 -10.94
CA PHE A 29 -11.95 -13.33 -10.79
C PHE A 29 -12.98 -14.28 -11.42
N LEU A 30 -12.78 -14.71 -12.66
CA LEU A 30 -13.67 -15.62 -13.39
C LEU A 30 -13.78 -16.99 -12.71
N ASN A 31 -12.66 -17.53 -12.23
CA ASN A 31 -12.62 -18.75 -11.43
C ASN A 31 -13.37 -18.59 -10.10
N GLY A 32 -13.22 -17.44 -9.44
CA GLY A 32 -13.97 -17.11 -8.23
C GLY A 32 -15.47 -17.04 -8.48
N LEU A 33 -15.88 -16.38 -9.56
CA LEU A 33 -17.28 -16.21 -9.97
C LEU A 33 -17.90 -17.56 -10.36
N THR A 34 -17.36 -18.25 -11.37
CA THR A 34 -17.87 -19.55 -11.85
C THR A 34 -17.74 -20.66 -10.81
N GLY A 35 -16.74 -20.60 -9.94
CA GLY A 35 -16.57 -21.56 -8.85
C GLY A 35 -17.59 -21.36 -7.72
N SER A 36 -18.00 -20.11 -7.46
CA SER A 36 -18.87 -19.77 -6.33
C SER A 36 -20.35 -19.65 -6.72
N VAL A 37 -20.66 -19.43 -7.99
CA VAL A 37 -22.02 -19.16 -8.47
C VAL A 37 -22.47 -20.31 -9.37
N SER A 38 -23.56 -20.98 -9.00
CA SER A 38 -23.97 -22.25 -9.63
C SER A 38 -24.40 -22.12 -11.10
N ASP A 39 -24.94 -20.97 -11.48
CA ASP A 39 -25.47 -20.68 -12.83
C ASP A 39 -24.55 -19.75 -13.64
N ALA A 40 -23.35 -19.45 -13.15
CA ALA A 40 -22.39 -18.62 -13.86
C ALA A 40 -21.72 -19.41 -15.00
N GLY A 41 -21.89 -18.94 -16.23
CA GLY A 41 -21.31 -19.55 -17.43
C GLY A 41 -20.47 -18.56 -18.23
N LEU A 42 -19.23 -18.93 -18.55
CA LEU A 42 -18.37 -18.15 -19.44
C LEU A 42 -18.91 -18.22 -20.88
N THR A 43 -19.27 -17.09 -21.48
CA THR A 43 -19.82 -17.03 -22.84
C THR A 43 -18.75 -16.69 -23.88
N SER A 44 -17.80 -15.82 -23.53
CA SER A 44 -16.65 -15.53 -24.37
C SER A 44 -15.43 -15.12 -23.53
N ARG A 45 -14.24 -15.34 -24.08
CA ARG A 45 -12.99 -14.97 -23.43
C ARG A 45 -11.97 -14.49 -24.46
N GLN A 46 -11.39 -13.35 -24.18
CA GLN A 46 -10.28 -12.74 -24.91
C GLN A 46 -9.22 -12.27 -23.90
N ARG A 47 -8.08 -11.81 -24.39
CA ARG A 47 -7.02 -11.32 -23.51
C ARG A 47 -7.47 -10.02 -22.84
N GLY A 48 -7.55 -10.01 -21.51
CA GLY A 48 -7.98 -8.84 -20.72
C GLY A 48 -9.48 -8.53 -20.76
N HIS A 49 -10.29 -9.37 -21.41
CA HIS A 49 -11.74 -9.18 -21.51
C HIS A 49 -12.48 -10.52 -21.55
N ALA A 50 -13.62 -10.62 -20.87
CA ALA A 50 -14.49 -11.80 -20.92
C ALA A 50 -15.96 -11.41 -20.79
N ALA A 51 -16.85 -12.27 -21.30
CA ALA A 51 -18.27 -12.18 -21.04
C ALA A 51 -18.73 -13.41 -20.24
N VAL A 52 -19.53 -13.16 -19.20
CA VAL A 52 -20.09 -14.20 -18.33
C VAL A 52 -21.59 -13.99 -18.22
N SER A 53 -22.37 -15.07 -18.36
CA SER A 53 -23.80 -15.05 -18.08
C SER A 53 -24.04 -15.52 -16.64
N VAL A 54 -24.82 -14.77 -15.86
CA VAL A 54 -25.30 -15.17 -14.54
C VAL A 54 -26.78 -14.83 -14.46
N SER A 55 -27.63 -15.83 -14.18
CA SER A 55 -29.09 -15.67 -14.15
C SER A 55 -29.68 -14.98 -15.38
N GLY A 56 -29.14 -15.32 -16.56
CA GLY A 56 -29.58 -14.76 -17.84
C GLY A 56 -29.16 -13.31 -18.09
N ARG A 57 -28.33 -12.71 -17.22
CA ARG A 57 -27.70 -11.41 -17.45
C ARG A 57 -26.26 -11.57 -17.90
N THR A 58 -25.87 -10.76 -18.88
CA THR A 58 -24.49 -10.72 -19.38
C THR A 58 -23.68 -9.69 -18.60
N PHE A 59 -22.56 -10.16 -18.06
CA PHE A 59 -21.50 -9.37 -17.44
C PHE A 59 -20.33 -9.31 -18.39
N ARG A 60 -19.90 -8.11 -18.76
CA ARG A 60 -18.66 -7.89 -19.51
C ARG A 60 -17.58 -7.47 -18.56
N VAL A 61 -16.53 -8.26 -18.46
CA VAL A 61 -15.46 -8.10 -17.48
C VAL A 61 -14.21 -7.64 -18.21
N TYR A 62 -13.66 -6.50 -17.79
CA TYR A 62 -12.47 -5.87 -18.37
C TYR A 62 -11.38 -5.82 -17.32
N GLU A 63 -10.16 -6.18 -17.69
CA GLU A 63 -8.99 -6.01 -16.84
C GLU A 63 -8.26 -4.71 -17.20
N ALA A 64 -8.14 -3.80 -16.23
CA ALA A 64 -7.23 -2.67 -16.32
C ALA A 64 -5.81 -3.15 -15.96
N TRP A 65 -5.16 -3.84 -16.90
CA TRP A 65 -3.82 -4.38 -16.69
C TRP A 65 -2.72 -3.34 -16.89
N TRP A 66 -1.86 -3.16 -15.89
CA TRP A 66 -0.80 -2.14 -15.88
C TRP A 66 0.57 -2.62 -15.37
N ALA A 67 0.72 -3.91 -15.03
CA ALA A 67 1.95 -4.42 -14.41
C ALA A 67 3.23 -4.24 -15.26
N ASP A 68 3.13 -4.22 -16.58
CA ASP A 68 4.25 -3.92 -17.49
C ASP A 68 4.68 -2.46 -17.50
N VAL A 69 3.93 -1.54 -16.88
CA VAL A 69 4.39 -0.17 -16.65
C VAL A 69 5.49 -0.14 -15.58
N LEU A 70 5.44 -1.08 -14.63
CA LEU A 70 6.38 -1.26 -13.52
C LEU A 70 7.19 -2.53 -13.73
N THR A 71 7.94 -2.60 -14.83
CA THR A 71 8.78 -3.77 -15.10
C THR A 71 9.86 -3.94 -14.03
N PRO A 72 10.33 -5.17 -13.77
CA PRO A 72 11.43 -5.41 -12.84
C PRO A 72 12.65 -4.50 -13.07
N ASP A 73 13.00 -4.27 -14.34
CA ASP A 73 14.14 -3.42 -14.71
C ASP A 73 13.88 -1.93 -14.43
N ALA A 74 12.62 -1.49 -14.51
CA ALA A 74 12.24 -0.11 -14.23
C ALA A 74 12.21 0.18 -12.71
N VAL A 75 11.88 -0.83 -11.90
CA VAL A 75 11.78 -0.69 -10.43
C VAL A 75 13.06 -1.10 -9.70
N GLN A 76 14.01 -1.74 -10.37
CA GLN A 76 15.25 -2.18 -9.74
C GLN A 76 16.01 -0.99 -9.13
N GLY A 77 16.37 -1.10 -7.85
CA GLY A 77 17.10 -0.07 -7.10
C GLY A 77 16.26 1.14 -6.70
N THR A 78 14.96 1.17 -6.99
CA THR A 78 14.08 2.30 -6.64
C THR A 78 13.50 2.21 -5.24
N PHE A 79 13.49 0.99 -4.68
CA PHE A 79 13.10 0.72 -3.30
C PHE A 79 14.28 0.09 -2.57
N ASP A 80 14.90 0.85 -1.67
CA ASP A 80 15.84 0.29 -0.72
C ASP A 80 15.13 -0.04 0.59
N ALA A 81 15.69 -0.96 1.37
CA ALA A 81 15.12 -1.29 2.67
C ALA A 81 15.10 -0.06 3.62
N PHE A 82 15.96 0.93 3.37
CA PHE A 82 16.03 2.17 4.13
C PHE A 82 14.88 3.14 3.81
N THR A 83 14.18 2.99 2.69
CA THR A 83 12.98 3.76 2.35
C THR A 83 11.89 3.51 3.39
N ALA A 84 11.84 2.31 3.99
CA ALA A 84 10.97 2.04 5.13
C ALA A 84 11.31 2.92 6.35
N THR A 85 12.59 3.24 6.56
CA THR A 85 13.03 4.15 7.63
C THR A 85 12.60 5.58 7.33
N GLU A 86 12.70 6.03 6.09
CA GLU A 86 12.21 7.36 5.67
C GLU A 86 10.71 7.51 5.95
N ILE A 87 9.92 6.49 5.62
CA ILE A 87 8.45 6.50 5.81
C ILE A 87 8.07 6.66 7.30
N THR A 88 8.93 6.26 8.25
CA THR A 88 8.63 6.47 9.69
C THR A 88 8.64 7.93 10.13
N TRP A 89 9.28 8.79 9.35
CA TRP A 89 9.30 10.23 9.61
C TRP A 89 8.05 10.95 9.13
N PHE A 90 7.32 10.35 8.19
CA PHE A 90 6.18 10.99 7.53
C PHE A 90 5.11 11.45 8.53
N PRO A 91 4.74 10.67 9.57
CA PRO A 91 3.79 11.13 10.58
C PRO A 91 4.21 12.46 11.23
N TRP A 92 5.45 12.53 11.69
CA TRP A 92 6.03 13.70 12.34
C TRP A 92 6.15 14.89 11.38
N LEU A 93 6.68 14.67 10.18
CA LEU A 93 6.90 15.71 9.19
C LEU A 93 5.56 16.28 8.68
N ASN A 94 4.57 15.45 8.42
CA ASN A 94 3.21 15.89 8.05
C ASN A 94 2.54 16.67 9.19
N TRP A 95 2.72 16.28 10.46
CA TRP A 95 2.21 17.03 11.61
C TRP A 95 2.88 18.40 11.73
N ARG A 96 4.22 18.47 11.63
CA ARG A 96 4.98 19.73 11.65
C ARG A 96 4.54 20.69 10.53
N GLN A 97 4.10 20.14 9.40
CA GLN A 97 3.60 20.90 8.26
C GLN A 97 2.10 21.24 8.36
N GLY A 98 1.42 20.89 9.45
CA GLY A 98 0.00 21.20 9.67
C GLY A 98 -0.98 20.28 8.93
N LEU A 99 -0.51 19.24 8.24
CA LEU A 99 -1.37 18.28 7.52
C LEU A 99 -2.17 17.38 8.47
N TYR A 100 -1.77 17.31 9.75
CA TYR A 100 -2.49 16.65 10.84
C TYR A 100 -2.91 17.61 11.95
N ALA A 101 -3.45 18.78 11.57
CA ALA A 101 -3.94 19.77 12.52
C ALA A 101 -4.96 19.20 13.53
N ASP A 102 -5.68 18.13 13.17
CA ASP A 102 -6.67 17.46 14.03
C ASP A 102 -6.07 16.37 14.95
N LYS A 103 -4.76 16.10 14.90
CA LYS A 103 -4.11 15.06 15.70
C LYS A 103 -3.25 15.65 16.82
N PRO A 104 -3.33 15.11 18.06
CA PRO A 104 -2.44 15.52 19.13
C PRO A 104 -0.98 15.22 18.77
N GLY A 105 -0.10 16.21 18.88
CA GLY A 105 1.33 16.07 18.57
C GLY A 105 2.01 14.95 19.36
N VAL A 106 1.66 14.77 20.65
CA VAL A 106 2.13 13.66 21.49
C VAL A 106 1.85 12.30 20.86
N LYS A 107 0.67 12.10 20.26
CA LYS A 107 0.32 10.82 19.65
C LYS A 107 1.18 10.57 18.41
N VAL A 108 1.37 11.59 17.57
CA VAL A 108 2.24 11.51 16.39
C VAL A 108 3.68 11.18 16.80
N MET A 109 4.20 11.87 17.82
CA MET A 109 5.53 11.63 18.35
C MET A 109 5.70 10.20 18.90
N ILE A 110 4.74 9.69 19.69
CA ILE A 110 4.74 8.31 20.17
C ILE A 110 4.79 7.34 18.99
N TRP A 111 3.98 7.56 17.95
CA TRP A 111 4.01 6.71 16.76
C TRP A 111 5.38 6.72 16.07
N THR A 112 5.99 7.89 15.87
CA THR A 112 7.33 7.98 15.26
C THR A 112 8.38 7.28 16.13
N VAL A 113 8.34 7.48 17.46
CA VAL A 113 9.27 6.82 18.41
C VAL A 113 9.08 5.30 18.42
N VAL A 114 7.85 4.80 18.30
CA VAL A 114 7.56 3.35 18.31
C VAL A 114 7.84 2.69 16.97
N LEU A 115 7.45 3.32 15.85
CA LEU A 115 7.65 2.76 14.51
C LEU A 115 9.11 2.70 14.12
N ARG A 116 9.93 3.60 14.64
CA ARG A 116 11.33 3.71 14.21
C ARG A 116 12.20 2.52 14.58
N PRO A 117 12.26 2.06 15.84
CA PRO A 117 12.98 0.84 16.18
C PRO A 117 12.55 -0.33 15.30
N ILE A 118 11.25 -0.47 15.06
CA ILE A 118 10.69 -1.53 14.22
C ILE A 118 11.23 -1.41 12.78
N MET A 119 11.24 -0.21 12.20
CA MET A 119 11.72 -0.01 10.83
C MET A 119 13.24 0.06 10.68
N VAL A 120 14.01 0.19 11.75
CA VAL A 120 15.48 -0.01 11.71
C VAL A 120 15.80 -1.50 11.77
N VAL A 121 15.06 -2.23 12.61
CA VAL A 121 15.15 -3.68 12.74
C VAL A 121 14.72 -4.38 11.46
N LEU A 122 13.64 -3.92 10.83
CA LEU A 122 13.02 -4.62 9.71
C LEU A 122 13.96 -4.79 8.50
N PRO A 123 14.72 -3.78 8.03
CA PRO A 123 15.76 -3.92 7.02
C PRO A 123 16.83 -4.93 7.38
N VAL A 124 17.31 -4.92 8.62
CA VAL A 124 18.31 -5.89 9.11
C VAL A 124 17.72 -7.30 9.05
N LEU A 125 16.47 -7.46 9.52
CA LEU A 125 15.77 -8.73 9.46
C LEU A 125 15.54 -9.19 8.01
N ILE A 126 15.11 -8.28 7.12
CA ILE A 126 14.94 -8.57 5.69
C ILE A 126 16.27 -8.96 5.06
N MET A 127 17.38 -8.31 5.44
CA MET A 127 18.71 -8.64 4.94
C MET A 127 19.14 -10.04 5.42
N LEU A 128 18.99 -10.34 6.72
CA LEU A 128 19.30 -11.65 7.29
C LEU A 128 18.44 -12.76 6.67
N VAL A 129 17.13 -12.54 6.58
CA VAL A 129 16.20 -13.47 5.94
C VAL A 129 16.50 -13.55 4.44
N GLY A 130 16.89 -12.46 3.78
CA GLY A 130 17.25 -12.43 2.36
C GLY A 130 18.52 -13.21 2.03
N VAL A 131 19.50 -13.22 2.94
CA VAL A 131 20.71 -14.07 2.83
C VAL A 131 20.31 -15.55 2.84
N VAL A 132 19.36 -15.93 3.70
CA VAL A 132 18.84 -17.31 3.79
C VAL A 132 17.90 -17.62 2.60
N PHE A 133 17.03 -16.67 2.25
CA PHE A 133 16.00 -16.76 1.24
C PHE A 133 16.29 -15.76 0.12
N ARG A 134 17.18 -16.14 -0.80
CA ARG A 134 17.65 -15.30 -1.94
C ARG A 134 16.54 -14.68 -2.81
N ARG A 135 15.29 -15.13 -2.68
CA ARG A 135 14.12 -14.60 -3.41
C ARG A 135 13.39 -13.47 -2.69
N LEU A 136 13.52 -13.35 -1.36
CA LEU A 136 12.74 -12.39 -0.58
C LEU A 136 13.02 -10.92 -0.93
N PRO A 137 14.27 -10.47 -1.13
CA PRO A 137 14.55 -9.09 -1.51
C PRO A 137 13.86 -8.69 -2.82
N ARG A 138 13.85 -9.60 -3.81
CA ARG A 138 13.19 -9.35 -5.11
C ARG A 138 11.67 -9.21 -4.97
N VAL A 139 11.04 -9.97 -4.08
CA VAL A 139 9.61 -9.85 -3.83
C VAL A 139 9.30 -8.51 -3.17
N LEU A 140 10.07 -8.11 -2.16
CA LEU A 140 9.86 -6.83 -1.49
C LEU A 140 10.12 -5.64 -2.41
N GLU A 141 11.18 -5.69 -3.22
CA GLU A 141 11.51 -4.66 -4.20
C GLU A 141 10.42 -4.51 -5.26
N GLN A 142 9.85 -5.63 -5.72
CA GLN A 142 8.74 -5.59 -6.69
C GLN A 142 7.46 -5.11 -6.04
N GLU A 143 7.07 -5.67 -4.90
CA GLU A 143 5.76 -5.37 -4.30
C GLU A 143 5.72 -3.98 -3.63
N ALA A 144 6.71 -3.66 -2.80
CA ALA A 144 6.77 -2.37 -2.12
C ALA A 144 7.29 -1.25 -3.03
N GLY A 145 8.17 -1.58 -3.97
CA GLY A 145 8.64 -0.65 -5.00
C GLY A 145 7.52 -0.19 -5.90
N ASP A 146 6.62 -1.08 -6.33
CA ASP A 146 5.49 -0.68 -7.17
C ASP A 146 4.56 0.33 -6.47
N VAL A 147 4.23 0.11 -5.18
CA VAL A 147 3.47 1.09 -4.38
C VAL A 147 4.21 2.42 -4.38
N THR A 148 5.49 2.39 -4.00
CA THR A 148 6.29 3.59 -3.77
C THR A 148 6.47 4.39 -5.05
N ASN A 149 6.78 3.71 -6.16
CA ASN A 149 6.97 4.32 -7.47
C ASN A 149 5.68 4.91 -8.02
N TYR A 150 4.55 4.20 -7.88
CA TYR A 150 3.26 4.74 -8.27
C TYR A 150 2.91 6.00 -7.46
N LEU A 151 3.07 5.96 -6.13
CA LEU A 151 2.74 7.10 -5.26
C LEU A 151 3.68 8.28 -5.46
N ASN A 152 4.98 8.05 -5.62
CA ASN A 152 5.95 9.10 -5.93
C ASN A 152 5.66 9.74 -7.30
N SER A 153 5.33 8.94 -8.32
CA SER A 153 4.89 9.45 -9.62
C SER A 153 3.61 10.27 -9.50
N ALA A 154 2.61 9.76 -8.76
CA ALA A 154 1.34 10.44 -8.56
C ALA A 154 1.50 11.76 -7.77
N GLY A 155 2.45 11.81 -6.84
CA GLY A 155 2.77 13.02 -6.08
C GLY A 155 3.74 13.98 -6.75
N LEU A 156 4.20 13.68 -7.96
CA LEU A 156 5.25 14.44 -8.66
C LEU A 156 6.54 14.57 -7.81
N ALA A 157 6.85 13.54 -7.03
CA ALA A 157 7.99 13.49 -6.12
C ALA A 157 9.20 12.73 -6.72
N LEU A 158 9.26 12.61 -8.05
CA LEU A 158 10.35 11.97 -8.78
C LEU A 158 11.12 13.01 -9.60
N PRO A 159 12.44 12.82 -9.81
CA PRO A 159 13.24 13.64 -10.70
C PRO A 159 12.67 13.76 -12.11
N ASP A 160 12.96 14.89 -12.75
CA ASP A 160 12.46 15.23 -14.07
C ASP A 160 12.88 14.25 -15.18
N ASP A 161 14.06 13.66 -15.02
CA ASP A 161 14.69 12.66 -15.88
C ASP A 161 14.37 11.21 -15.48
N SER A 162 13.60 11.00 -14.39
CA SER A 162 13.22 9.66 -13.95
C SER A 162 12.31 8.97 -14.97
N LYS A 163 12.67 7.75 -15.37
CA LYS A 163 11.83 6.87 -16.21
C LYS A 163 10.50 6.50 -15.57
N LEU A 164 10.36 6.74 -14.27
CA LEU A 164 9.16 6.44 -13.49
C LEU A 164 8.23 7.66 -13.31
N ARG A 165 8.63 8.85 -13.77
CA ARG A 165 7.91 10.11 -13.55
C ARG A 165 6.46 10.09 -14.03
N ASP A 166 6.18 9.37 -15.12
CA ASP A 166 4.86 9.28 -15.76
C ASP A 166 4.13 7.94 -15.50
N VAL A 167 4.66 7.09 -14.61
CA VAL A 167 4.06 5.77 -14.30
C VAL A 167 2.60 5.91 -13.90
N SER A 168 2.30 6.83 -12.99
CA SER A 168 0.93 7.06 -12.54
C SER A 168 0.00 7.42 -13.69
N ASP A 169 0.42 8.30 -14.61
CA ASP A 169 -0.35 8.68 -15.79
C ASP A 169 -0.58 7.49 -16.73
N ARG A 170 0.44 6.65 -16.96
CA ARG A 170 0.34 5.45 -17.80
C ARG A 170 -0.56 4.37 -17.19
N VAL A 171 -0.47 4.15 -15.88
CA VAL A 171 -1.36 3.24 -15.13
C VAL A 171 -2.80 3.72 -15.21
N MET A 172 -3.01 5.00 -14.92
CA MET A 172 -4.32 5.65 -15.03
C MET A 172 -4.85 5.61 -16.45
N SER A 173 -3.95 5.66 -17.44
CA SER A 173 -4.27 5.55 -18.86
C SER A 173 -5.00 4.27 -19.22
N ARG A 174 -4.50 3.17 -18.67
CA ARG A 174 -5.05 1.82 -18.88
C ARG A 174 -6.36 1.63 -18.13
N PHE A 175 -6.50 2.26 -16.97
CA PHE A 175 -7.76 2.25 -16.24
C PHE A 175 -8.90 2.94 -17.02
N ALA A 176 -8.71 4.14 -17.59
CA ALA A 176 -9.79 4.71 -18.41
C ALA A 176 -10.02 3.94 -19.71
N ALA A 177 -8.97 3.41 -20.35
CA ALA A 177 -9.15 2.59 -21.54
C ALA A 177 -10.06 1.37 -21.28
N ALA A 178 -9.97 0.76 -20.09
CA ALA A 178 -10.87 -0.31 -19.68
C ALA A 178 -12.33 0.19 -19.49
N LEU A 179 -12.52 1.37 -18.89
CA LEU A 179 -13.85 2.00 -18.76
C LEU A 179 -14.45 2.39 -20.11
N GLU A 180 -13.67 2.97 -21.01
CA GLU A 180 -14.08 3.31 -22.37
C GLU A 180 -14.42 2.07 -23.19
N SER A 181 -13.74 0.95 -22.94
CA SER A 181 -14.08 -0.32 -23.58
C SER A 181 -15.45 -0.83 -23.12
N ALA A 182 -15.77 -0.73 -21.82
CA ALA A 182 -17.11 -1.02 -21.33
C ALA A 182 -18.18 -0.10 -21.95
N ALA A 183 -17.89 1.19 -22.10
CA ALA A 183 -18.79 2.13 -22.74
C ALA A 183 -19.02 1.81 -24.23
N ARG A 184 -17.95 1.50 -24.97
CA ARG A 184 -18.01 1.13 -26.40
C ARG A 184 -18.80 -0.17 -26.64
N ASP A 185 -18.73 -1.10 -25.70
CA ASP A 185 -19.48 -2.35 -25.75
C ASP A 185 -20.95 -2.19 -25.34
N GLY A 186 -21.40 -0.96 -25.08
CA GLY A 186 -22.80 -0.66 -24.78
C GLY A 186 -23.24 -1.03 -23.37
N CYS A 187 -22.30 -1.16 -22.42
CA CYS A 187 -22.67 -1.38 -21.03
C CYS A 187 -23.53 -0.22 -20.51
N SER A 188 -24.68 -0.55 -19.92
CA SER A 188 -25.60 0.44 -19.36
C SER A 188 -25.08 1.07 -18.07
N ARG A 189 -24.24 0.32 -17.35
CA ARG A 189 -23.54 0.74 -16.14
C ARG A 189 -22.28 -0.09 -15.93
N VAL A 190 -21.39 0.44 -15.11
CA VAL A 190 -20.10 -0.15 -14.77
C VAL A 190 -19.93 -0.25 -13.26
N ILE A 191 -19.42 -1.40 -12.82
CA ILE A 191 -18.93 -1.66 -11.47
C ILE A 191 -17.40 -1.71 -11.54
N VAL A 192 -16.72 -0.85 -10.80
CA VAL A 192 -15.25 -0.88 -10.69
C VAL A 192 -14.87 -1.71 -9.47
N VAL A 193 -13.99 -2.69 -9.64
CA VAL A 193 -13.46 -3.53 -8.57
C VAL A 193 -11.95 -3.29 -8.46
N GLY A 194 -11.53 -2.58 -7.43
CA GLY A 194 -10.11 -2.35 -7.15
C GLY A 194 -9.61 -3.27 -6.06
N HIS A 195 -8.44 -3.87 -6.24
CA HIS A 195 -7.78 -4.70 -5.22
C HIS A 195 -6.42 -4.13 -4.84
N SER A 196 -6.09 -4.04 -3.56
CA SER A 196 -4.80 -3.50 -3.07
C SER A 196 -4.48 -2.12 -3.69
N LEU A 197 -3.32 -1.94 -4.33
CA LEU A 197 -2.96 -0.72 -5.08
C LEU A 197 -3.98 -0.38 -6.18
N GLY A 198 -4.63 -1.37 -6.79
CA GLY A 198 -5.73 -1.15 -7.73
C GLY A 198 -6.91 -0.39 -7.13
N SER A 199 -7.13 -0.48 -5.81
CA SER A 199 -8.11 0.38 -5.09
C SER A 199 -7.69 1.85 -5.12
N VAL A 200 -6.40 2.12 -5.04
CA VAL A 200 -5.81 3.47 -5.08
C VAL A 200 -5.88 4.02 -6.49
N VAL A 201 -5.50 3.22 -7.49
CA VAL A 201 -5.62 3.57 -8.91
C VAL A 201 -7.07 3.89 -9.27
N ALA A 202 -8.01 3.02 -8.89
CA ALA A 202 -9.44 3.26 -9.12
C ALA A 202 -9.91 4.55 -8.43
N TYR A 203 -9.51 4.77 -7.17
CA TYR A 203 -9.85 5.99 -6.44
C TYR A 203 -9.26 7.24 -7.12
N HIS A 204 -7.97 7.25 -7.47
CA HIS A 204 -7.34 8.37 -8.17
C HIS A 204 -8.00 8.63 -9.53
N GLY A 205 -8.30 7.58 -10.30
CA GLY A 205 -8.98 7.67 -11.60
C GLY A 205 -10.38 8.24 -11.49
N LEU A 206 -11.14 7.75 -10.52
CA LEU A 206 -12.50 8.21 -10.29
C LEU A 206 -12.55 9.54 -9.54
N THR A 207 -11.50 10.01 -8.87
CA THR A 207 -11.51 11.35 -8.24
C THR A 207 -10.85 12.42 -9.07
N GLY A 208 -9.94 12.07 -9.97
CA GLY A 208 -9.07 13.02 -10.66
C GLY A 208 -8.04 13.70 -9.73
N HIS A 209 -7.85 13.19 -8.51
CA HIS A 209 -7.10 13.91 -7.47
C HIS A 209 -5.60 14.09 -7.81
N VAL A 210 -5.03 13.20 -8.62
CA VAL A 210 -3.61 13.21 -9.03
C VAL A 210 -3.33 14.26 -10.13
N GLN A 211 -4.34 14.86 -10.75
CA GLN A 211 -4.21 15.65 -12.01
C GLN A 211 -4.13 17.16 -11.81
N GLN A 212 -3.42 17.65 -10.80
CA GLN A 212 -3.50 19.07 -10.44
C GLN A 212 -2.47 20.01 -11.08
N THR A 213 -1.49 19.52 -11.85
CA THR A 213 -0.71 20.43 -12.73
C THR A 213 -1.54 20.85 -13.94
N PRO A 214 -1.56 22.14 -14.33
CA PRO A 214 -2.34 22.63 -15.48
C PRO A 214 -2.10 21.86 -16.79
N ALA A 215 -0.88 21.36 -17.00
CA ALA A 215 -0.53 20.53 -18.15
C ALA A 215 -1.09 19.10 -18.08
N ARG A 216 -1.30 18.55 -16.87
CA ARG A 216 -1.88 17.22 -16.62
C ARG A 216 -3.38 17.24 -16.31
N ARG A 217 -4.02 18.42 -16.28
CA ARG A 217 -5.49 18.61 -16.19
C ARG A 217 -6.28 18.10 -17.40
N ARG A 218 -5.70 17.25 -18.27
CA ARG A 218 -6.54 16.41 -19.13
C ARG A 218 -7.26 15.43 -18.23
N ALA A 219 -8.49 15.83 -17.90
CA ALA A 219 -9.52 15.09 -17.19
C ALA A 219 -9.59 13.65 -17.69
N PHE A 220 -8.77 12.77 -17.10
CA PHE A 220 -8.61 11.45 -17.68
C PHE A 220 -9.90 10.63 -17.55
N LEU A 221 -10.75 11.00 -16.58
CA LEU A 221 -12.11 10.47 -16.46
C LEU A 221 -13.13 11.48 -15.97
N SER A 222 -12.75 12.56 -15.28
CA SER A 222 -13.67 13.42 -14.49
C SER A 222 -14.87 14.01 -15.24
N SER A 223 -14.85 14.04 -16.58
CA SER A 223 -15.96 14.52 -17.41
C SER A 223 -16.30 13.62 -18.62
N GLY A 224 -15.70 12.44 -18.75
CA GLY A 224 -15.95 11.55 -19.90
C GLY A 224 -17.26 10.75 -19.77
N PRO A 225 -17.93 10.38 -20.88
CA PRO A 225 -19.19 9.61 -20.85
C PRO A 225 -19.02 8.24 -20.18
N ALA A 226 -17.83 7.63 -20.26
CA ALA A 226 -17.54 6.37 -19.59
C ALA A 226 -17.60 6.49 -18.05
N ARG A 227 -17.27 7.66 -17.49
CA ARG A 227 -17.35 7.89 -16.03
C ARG A 227 -18.79 7.86 -15.55
N SER A 228 -19.72 8.49 -16.27
CA SER A 228 -21.14 8.51 -15.86
C SER A 228 -21.79 7.13 -15.82
N LEU A 229 -21.18 6.12 -16.45
CA LEU A 229 -21.62 4.74 -16.34
C LEU A 229 -21.21 4.09 -15.01
N VAL A 230 -20.20 4.62 -14.32
CA VAL A 230 -19.72 4.03 -13.06
C VAL A 230 -20.75 4.29 -11.97
N THR A 231 -21.36 3.20 -11.50
CA THR A 231 -22.42 3.23 -10.46
C THR A 231 -21.93 2.70 -9.13
N ASN A 232 -20.91 1.84 -9.15
CA ASN A 232 -20.36 1.21 -7.96
C ASN A 232 -18.84 1.18 -8.01
N LEU A 233 -18.22 1.44 -6.86
CA LEU A 233 -16.82 1.18 -6.59
C LEU A 233 -16.73 0.15 -5.46
N ILE A 234 -16.16 -1.01 -5.74
CA ILE A 234 -15.87 -2.03 -4.74
C ILE A 234 -14.35 -2.06 -4.54
N THR A 235 -13.88 -1.67 -3.37
CA THR A 235 -12.46 -1.77 -3.02
C THR A 235 -12.21 -2.96 -2.12
N ILE A 236 -11.12 -3.67 -2.37
CA ILE A 236 -10.78 -4.91 -1.68
C ILE A 236 -9.36 -4.78 -1.16
N GLY A 237 -9.17 -4.98 0.14
CA GLY A 237 -7.84 -4.88 0.73
C GLY A 237 -7.25 -3.47 0.64
N SER A 238 -8.09 -2.43 0.64
CA SER A 238 -7.66 -1.07 0.25
C SER A 238 -6.65 -0.45 1.22
N PRO A 239 -5.47 -0.01 0.75
CA PRO A 239 -4.49 0.72 1.56
C PRO A 239 -4.80 2.21 1.70
N LEU A 240 -5.90 2.73 1.14
CA LEU A 240 -6.15 4.17 1.04
C LEU A 240 -6.06 4.92 2.37
N GLU A 241 -6.56 4.36 3.47
CA GLU A 241 -6.47 5.01 4.79
C GLU A 241 -5.02 5.10 5.29
N LYS A 242 -4.18 4.12 4.97
CA LYS A 242 -2.75 4.15 5.29
C LYS A 242 -1.99 5.10 4.37
N ILE A 243 -2.34 5.09 3.09
CA ILE A 243 -1.75 6.03 2.12
C ILE A 243 -2.08 7.46 2.53
N ARG A 244 -3.31 7.76 2.97
CA ARG A 244 -3.65 9.07 3.54
C ARG A 244 -2.78 9.43 4.75
N PHE A 245 -2.40 8.45 5.56
CA PHE A 245 -1.55 8.64 6.72
C PHE A 245 -0.06 8.85 6.39
N PHE A 246 0.41 8.47 5.21
CA PHE A 246 1.80 8.71 4.81
C PHE A 246 1.88 9.84 3.76
N TRP A 247 0.99 9.82 2.78
CA TRP A 247 0.85 10.77 1.68
C TRP A 247 -0.53 11.45 1.69
N PRO A 248 -0.83 12.31 2.68
CA PRO A 248 -2.14 12.95 2.81
C PRO A 248 -2.57 13.76 1.58
N LEU A 249 -1.60 14.27 0.79
CA LEU A 249 -1.86 15.05 -0.43
C LEU A 249 -2.34 14.22 -1.63
N LEU A 250 -2.27 12.89 -1.53
CA LEU A 250 -2.77 11.97 -2.56
C LEU A 250 -4.20 11.51 -2.31
N VAL A 251 -4.78 11.81 -1.14
CA VAL A 251 -6.13 11.39 -0.79
C VAL A 251 -6.93 12.62 -0.36
N ALA A 252 -7.96 12.95 -1.13
CA ALA A 252 -8.81 14.10 -0.84
C ALA A 252 -9.49 13.94 0.52
N THR A 253 -9.55 15.02 1.30
CA THR A 253 -10.31 15.06 2.56
C THR A 253 -11.34 16.18 2.52
N GLY A 254 -12.58 15.88 2.90
CA GLY A 254 -13.55 16.82 3.50
C GLY A 254 -14.23 17.88 2.63
N SER A 255 -13.67 18.32 1.50
CA SER A 255 -14.21 19.49 0.77
C SER A 255 -14.63 19.25 -0.68
N HIS A 256 -14.23 18.13 -1.29
CA HIS A 256 -14.57 17.80 -2.68
C HIS A 256 -15.36 16.49 -2.74
N ARG A 257 -16.61 16.53 -2.27
CA ARG A 257 -17.57 15.48 -2.60
C ARG A 257 -17.91 15.60 -4.07
N LEU A 258 -17.57 14.58 -4.82
CA LEU A 258 -17.97 14.48 -6.22
C LEU A 258 -19.46 14.11 -6.23
N PRO A 259 -20.31 14.87 -6.95
CA PRO A 259 -21.69 14.50 -7.15
C PRO A 259 -21.72 13.32 -8.14
N SER A 260 -21.39 12.12 -7.65
CA SER A 260 -21.13 10.97 -8.53
C SER A 260 -22.24 9.94 -8.53
N GLY A 261 -23.11 9.91 -7.51
CA GLY A 261 -24.07 8.82 -7.34
C GLY A 261 -23.41 7.44 -7.21
N ILE A 262 -22.09 7.38 -7.02
CA ILE A 262 -21.33 6.14 -6.93
C ILE A 262 -21.50 5.57 -5.53
N CYS A 263 -22.02 4.35 -5.44
CA CYS A 263 -22.02 3.59 -4.20
C CYS A 263 -20.63 2.98 -3.97
N TRP A 264 -19.99 3.31 -2.85
CA TRP A 264 -18.66 2.79 -2.51
C TRP A 264 -18.75 1.73 -1.40
N ASP A 265 -18.43 0.49 -1.74
CA ASP A 265 -18.26 -0.61 -0.81
C ASP A 265 -16.76 -0.92 -0.58
N ASN A 266 -16.33 -0.97 0.67
CA ASN A 266 -14.97 -1.36 1.04
C ASN A 266 -14.95 -2.70 1.76
N ILE A 267 -14.34 -3.70 1.16
CA ILE A 267 -14.18 -5.04 1.72
C ILE A 267 -12.79 -5.16 2.34
N ARG A 268 -12.75 -5.54 3.62
CA ARG A 268 -11.51 -5.73 4.36
C ARG A 268 -11.55 -6.97 5.24
N ASP A 269 -10.47 -7.73 5.25
CA ASP A 269 -10.23 -8.69 6.33
C ASP A 269 -9.64 -7.96 7.55
N ARG A 270 -9.94 -8.43 8.76
CA ARG A 270 -9.34 -7.86 9.99
C ARG A 270 -7.87 -8.21 10.14
N LEU A 271 -7.44 -9.31 9.52
CA LEU A 271 -6.06 -9.78 9.51
C LEU A 271 -5.27 -9.25 8.31
N ASP A 272 -5.93 -8.55 7.38
CA ASP A 272 -5.24 -7.87 6.29
C ASP A 272 -4.57 -6.60 6.83
N LEU A 273 -3.24 -6.69 6.98
CA LEU A 273 -2.42 -5.60 7.48
C LEU A 273 -2.36 -4.41 6.52
N VAL A 274 -2.70 -4.58 5.24
CA VAL A 274 -2.72 -3.50 4.24
C VAL A 274 -4.09 -2.81 4.25
N ALA A 275 -5.17 -3.55 4.45
CA ALA A 275 -6.53 -3.01 4.50
C ALA A 275 -6.83 -2.21 5.77
N GLY A 276 -7.82 -1.31 5.69
CA GLY A 276 -8.35 -0.58 6.82
C GLY A 276 -9.80 -0.16 6.60
N LYS A 277 -10.47 0.30 7.67
CA LYS A 277 -11.72 1.06 7.52
C LYS A 277 -11.40 2.37 6.82
N LEU A 278 -12.14 2.72 5.78
CA LEU A 278 -11.93 3.97 5.03
C LEU A 278 -12.74 5.10 5.65
N ARG A 279 -12.28 5.58 6.82
CA ARG A 279 -13.05 6.52 7.64
C ARG A 279 -13.09 7.93 7.05
N HIS A 280 -12.07 8.27 6.24
CA HIS A 280 -11.87 9.62 5.74
C HIS A 280 -11.95 9.70 4.21
N ALA A 281 -12.30 8.61 3.54
CA ALA A 281 -12.45 8.58 2.09
C ALA A 281 -13.92 8.77 1.71
N ASP A 282 -14.44 9.99 1.80
CA ASP A 282 -15.86 10.29 1.56
C ASP A 282 -16.12 10.99 0.21
N SER A 283 -15.16 10.90 -0.73
CA SER A 283 -15.20 11.61 -2.02
C SER A 283 -16.41 11.27 -2.88
N PHE A 284 -17.04 10.11 -2.69
CA PHE A 284 -18.24 9.66 -3.40
C PHE A 284 -19.48 9.58 -2.50
N GLY A 285 -19.40 10.04 -1.25
CA GLY A 285 -20.37 9.78 -0.20
C GLY A 285 -19.85 8.78 0.85
N PRO A 286 -20.73 8.32 1.77
CA PRO A 286 -20.34 7.38 2.82
C PRO A 286 -19.83 6.05 2.26
N VAL A 287 -18.71 5.57 2.80
CA VAL A 287 -18.18 4.23 2.46
C VAL A 287 -18.90 3.16 3.27
N HIS A 288 -19.39 2.13 2.59
CA HIS A 288 -19.95 0.94 3.21
C HIS A 288 -18.81 -0.05 3.52
N ASP A 289 -18.30 -0.01 4.75
CA ASP A 289 -17.23 -0.90 5.21
C ASP A 289 -17.77 -2.30 5.56
N HIS A 290 -17.36 -3.30 4.77
CA HIS A 290 -17.66 -4.73 4.95
C HIS A 290 -16.46 -5.45 5.58
N ALA A 291 -16.61 -5.88 6.82
CA ALA A 291 -15.60 -6.72 7.47
C ALA A 291 -15.81 -8.18 7.08
N LEU A 292 -14.81 -8.79 6.43
CA LEU A 292 -14.79 -10.22 6.22
C LEU A 292 -14.38 -10.95 7.50
N ALA A 293 -15.12 -12.02 7.80
CA ALA A 293 -14.81 -12.93 8.86
C ALA A 293 -14.31 -14.26 8.28
N GLY A 294 -13.09 -14.65 8.67
CA GLY A 294 -12.76 -16.07 8.82
C GLY A 294 -12.40 -16.84 7.55
N ARG A 295 -11.45 -16.36 6.75
CA ARG A 295 -10.85 -17.20 5.68
C ARG A 295 -9.37 -17.00 5.45
N ALA A 296 -8.86 -15.84 5.76
CA ALA A 296 -7.57 -15.43 5.27
C ALA A 296 -6.74 -14.97 6.47
N TRP A 297 -5.53 -15.51 6.58
CA TRP A 297 -4.59 -15.24 7.68
C TRP A 297 -3.60 -14.19 7.24
N LEU A 298 -2.78 -13.66 8.16
CA LEU A 298 -1.88 -12.52 7.93
C LEU A 298 -1.23 -12.45 6.52
N LEU A 299 -0.78 -13.58 5.96
CA LEU A 299 -0.14 -13.67 4.63
C LEU A 299 -1.11 -13.76 3.44
N THR A 300 -2.29 -14.36 3.62
CA THR A 300 -3.28 -14.57 2.54
C THR A 300 -4.50 -13.64 2.67
N ALA A 301 -4.64 -12.97 3.81
CA ALA A 301 -5.67 -11.99 4.13
C ALA A 301 -5.79 -10.92 3.06
N HIS A 302 -4.64 -10.56 2.49
CA HIS A 302 -4.58 -9.56 1.45
C HIS A 302 -4.89 -10.08 0.05
N THR A 303 -4.69 -11.35 -0.26
CA THR A 303 -4.75 -11.85 -1.66
C THR A 303 -5.91 -12.79 -1.94
N ALA A 304 -6.58 -13.35 -0.92
CA ALA A 304 -7.56 -14.43 -1.09
C ALA A 304 -9.03 -13.97 -1.15
N TYR A 305 -9.30 -12.79 -1.69
CA TYR A 305 -10.64 -12.20 -1.70
C TYR A 305 -11.54 -12.73 -2.81
N GLU A 306 -10.96 -13.15 -3.94
CA GLU A 306 -11.65 -13.64 -5.13
C GLU A 306 -12.45 -14.92 -4.87
N ARG A 307 -12.06 -15.70 -3.84
CA ARG A 307 -12.75 -16.94 -3.43
C ARG A 307 -13.77 -16.71 -2.33
N ASN A 308 -14.05 -15.44 -1.98
CA ASN A 308 -14.97 -15.13 -0.90
C ASN A 308 -16.42 -15.04 -1.43
N PRO A 309 -17.33 -15.93 -0.98
CA PRO A 309 -18.72 -15.90 -1.41
C PRO A 309 -19.45 -14.64 -0.92
N TYR A 310 -18.96 -13.99 0.13
CA TYR A 310 -19.49 -12.68 0.54
C TYR A 310 -19.19 -11.61 -0.50
N PHE A 311 -17.96 -11.57 -1.02
CA PHE A 311 -17.60 -10.65 -2.10
C PHE A 311 -18.45 -10.93 -3.35
N MET A 312 -18.58 -12.20 -3.76
CA MET A 312 -19.41 -12.56 -4.90
C MET A 312 -20.87 -12.18 -4.71
N ARG A 313 -21.42 -12.41 -3.51
CA ARG A 313 -22.79 -11.99 -3.19
C ARG A 313 -22.96 -10.47 -3.24
N LEU A 314 -22.01 -9.71 -2.69
CA LEU A 314 -22.05 -8.25 -2.73
C LEU A 314 -21.98 -7.74 -4.18
N LEU A 315 -21.08 -8.30 -4.99
CA LEU A 315 -20.96 -7.97 -6.41
C LEU A 315 -22.27 -8.23 -7.18
N LEU A 316 -22.89 -9.39 -6.95
CA LEU A 316 -24.17 -9.75 -7.56
C LEU A 316 -25.32 -8.84 -7.07
N ASP A 317 -25.35 -8.50 -5.79
CA ASP A 317 -26.33 -7.56 -5.24
C ASP A 317 -26.19 -6.17 -5.88
N ARG A 318 -24.96 -5.65 -5.99
CA ARG A 318 -24.69 -4.36 -6.67
C ARG A 318 -25.03 -4.40 -8.17
N SER A 319 -24.92 -5.57 -8.80
CA SER A 319 -25.37 -5.80 -10.17
C SER A 319 -26.87 -6.11 -10.29
N GLY A 320 -27.63 -6.03 -9.20
CA GLY A 320 -29.07 -6.23 -9.17
C GLY A 320 -29.50 -7.68 -9.44
N VAL A 321 -28.61 -8.64 -9.20
CA VAL A 321 -28.85 -10.09 -9.30
C VAL A 321 -28.94 -10.65 -7.89
N THR A 322 -30.16 -10.81 -7.37
CA THR A 322 -30.41 -11.15 -5.95
C THR A 322 -30.70 -12.62 -5.70
N ASP A 323 -31.21 -13.34 -6.69
CA ASP A 323 -31.80 -14.67 -6.53
C ASP A 323 -30.84 -15.80 -6.95
N VAL A 324 -29.54 -15.57 -6.79
CA VAL A 324 -28.49 -16.51 -7.18
C VAL A 324 -27.92 -17.22 -5.96
N GLU A 325 -27.86 -18.55 -6.05
CA GLU A 325 -27.21 -19.35 -5.03
C GLU A 325 -25.69 -19.23 -5.12
N VAL A 326 -25.10 -18.54 -4.14
CA VAL A 326 -23.66 -18.50 -3.97
C VAL A 326 -23.23 -19.63 -3.04
N LYS A 327 -22.45 -20.59 -3.56
CA LYS A 327 -21.94 -21.75 -2.84
C LYS A 327 -21.26 -21.31 -1.55
N ARG A 328 -21.86 -21.73 -0.43
CA ARG A 328 -21.28 -21.50 0.89
C ARG A 328 -20.16 -22.50 1.11
N THR A 329 -19.00 -21.99 1.49
CA THR A 329 -17.89 -22.85 1.87
C THR A 329 -18.23 -23.57 3.16
N THR A 330 -18.10 -24.88 3.13
CA THR A 330 -18.45 -25.80 4.21
C THR A 330 -17.60 -25.51 5.45
N ILE A 331 -18.15 -25.81 6.63
CA ILE A 331 -17.43 -25.64 7.92
C ILE A 331 -16.09 -26.39 7.93
N PRO A 332 -15.99 -27.67 7.47
CA PRO A 332 -14.72 -28.38 7.43
C PRO A 332 -13.66 -27.69 6.58
N THR A 333 -14.03 -27.16 5.41
CA THR A 333 -13.09 -26.42 4.55
C THR A 333 -12.62 -25.14 5.25
N ARG A 334 -13.50 -24.44 5.97
CA ARG A 334 -13.09 -23.25 6.77
C ARG A 334 -12.13 -23.62 7.88
N LEU A 335 -12.39 -24.72 8.60
CA LEU A 335 -11.51 -25.20 9.66
C LEU A 335 -10.14 -25.63 9.10
N LEU A 336 -10.11 -26.36 7.99
CA LEU A 336 -8.86 -26.79 7.36
C LEU A 336 -8.04 -25.62 6.84
N LEU A 337 -8.67 -24.64 6.17
CA LEU A 337 -8.00 -23.42 5.75
C LEU A 337 -7.50 -22.63 6.97
N GLY A 338 -8.32 -22.54 8.02
CA GLY A 338 -7.94 -21.97 9.30
C GLY A 338 -6.68 -22.60 9.86
N LEU A 339 -6.66 -23.93 10.01
CA LEU A 339 -5.53 -24.68 10.57
C LEU A 339 -4.26 -24.55 9.74
N LYS A 340 -4.34 -24.76 8.41
CA LYS A 340 -3.19 -24.61 7.50
C LYS A 340 -2.55 -23.25 7.65
N SER A 341 -3.38 -22.23 7.82
CA SER A 341 -2.90 -20.87 7.92
C SER A 341 -2.45 -20.47 9.32
N VAL A 342 -2.98 -21.05 10.41
CA VAL A 342 -2.36 -20.97 11.76
C VAL A 342 -0.93 -21.50 11.68
N LEU A 343 -0.76 -22.69 11.12
CA LEU A 343 0.55 -23.34 11.01
C LEU A 343 1.53 -22.50 10.17
N LEU A 344 1.07 -21.96 9.03
CA LEU A 344 1.88 -21.07 8.20
C LEU A 344 2.24 -19.77 8.94
N THR A 345 1.32 -19.21 9.73
CA THR A 345 1.56 -18.00 10.52
C THR A 345 2.56 -18.27 11.64
N LEU A 346 2.42 -19.38 12.36
CA LEU A 346 3.39 -19.78 13.38
C LEU A 346 4.77 -20.03 12.77
N ALA A 347 4.84 -20.64 11.59
CA ALA A 347 6.09 -20.80 10.86
C ALA A 347 6.68 -19.43 10.46
N ALA A 348 5.88 -18.50 9.93
CA ALA A 348 6.33 -17.15 9.58
C ALA A 348 6.79 -16.34 10.81
N ILE A 349 6.03 -16.40 11.91
CA ILE A 349 6.40 -15.79 13.19
C ILE A 349 7.69 -16.41 13.70
N ALA A 350 7.85 -17.73 13.67
CA ALA A 350 9.09 -18.37 14.08
C ALA A 350 10.27 -17.89 13.20
N VAL A 351 10.08 -17.81 11.89
CA VAL A 351 11.07 -17.31 10.93
C VAL A 351 11.41 -15.83 11.14
N LEU A 352 10.50 -15.01 11.69
CA LEU A 352 10.76 -13.59 11.95
C LEU A 352 11.28 -13.34 13.37
N VAL A 353 10.59 -13.88 14.38
CA VAL A 353 10.84 -13.66 15.80
C VAL A 353 12.09 -14.38 16.28
N VAL A 354 12.38 -15.60 15.80
CA VAL A 354 13.58 -16.31 16.24
C VAL A 354 14.84 -15.58 15.77
N PRO A 355 15.01 -15.24 14.47
CA PRO A 355 16.14 -14.45 14.05
C PRO A 355 16.16 -13.07 14.69
N PHE A 356 15.00 -12.41 14.83
CA PHE A 356 14.95 -11.11 15.49
C PHE A 356 15.41 -11.16 16.95
N GLY A 357 14.94 -12.15 17.72
CA GLY A 357 15.37 -12.39 19.09
C GLY A 357 16.86 -12.70 19.17
N ILE A 358 17.38 -13.54 18.26
CA ILE A 358 18.81 -13.80 18.14
C ILE A 358 19.58 -12.51 17.83
N THR A 359 19.11 -11.69 16.89
CA THR A 359 19.73 -10.40 16.52
C THR A 359 19.75 -9.45 17.71
N LEU A 360 18.66 -9.33 18.47
CA LEU A 360 18.63 -8.51 19.68
C LEU A 360 19.61 -9.00 20.74
N VAL A 361 19.70 -10.32 20.95
CA VAL A 361 20.66 -10.92 21.89
C VAL A 361 22.10 -10.66 21.43
N VAL A 362 22.39 -10.81 20.13
CA VAL A 362 23.72 -10.52 19.56
C VAL A 362 24.07 -9.06 19.72
N ILE A 363 23.15 -8.13 19.46
CA ILE A 363 23.36 -6.69 19.65
C ILE A 363 23.60 -6.40 21.14
N ALA A 364 22.79 -6.94 22.05
CA ALA A 364 22.96 -6.75 23.48
C ALA A 364 24.31 -7.31 23.98
N LEU A 365 24.71 -8.48 23.48
CA LEU A 365 26.01 -9.09 23.80
C LEU A 365 27.16 -8.26 23.26
N PHE A 366 27.07 -7.74 22.03
CA PHE A 366 28.07 -6.85 21.45
C PHE A 366 28.23 -5.58 22.30
N VAL A 367 27.13 -4.91 22.65
CA VAL A 367 27.14 -3.74 23.54
C VAL A 367 27.78 -4.09 24.88
N PHE A 368 27.43 -5.23 25.48
CA PHE A 368 28.03 -5.69 26.73
C PHE A 368 29.54 -5.93 26.62
N ILE A 369 30.00 -6.61 25.55
CA ILE A 369 31.43 -6.86 25.31
C ILE A 369 32.18 -5.54 25.13
N THR A 370 31.64 -4.58 24.36
CA THR A 370 32.25 -3.25 24.19
C THR A 370 32.38 -2.51 25.52
N ILE A 371 31.35 -2.60 26.38
CA ILE A 371 31.38 -2.03 27.74
C ILE A 371 32.50 -2.68 28.57
N VAL A 372 32.59 -4.01 28.53
CA VAL A 372 33.60 -4.77 29.29
C VAL A 372 35.02 -4.48 28.80
N ILE A 373 35.26 -4.49 27.49
CA ILE A 373 36.58 -4.18 26.91
C ILE A 373 36.98 -2.75 27.27
N GLY A 374 36.06 -1.77 27.09
CA GLY A 374 36.33 -0.39 27.47
C GLY A 374 36.64 -0.26 28.96
N ALA A 375 35.96 -1.00 29.83
CA ALA A 375 36.28 -1.04 31.26
C ALA A 375 37.66 -1.65 31.55
N PHE A 376 38.08 -2.68 30.81
CA PHE A 376 39.41 -3.28 30.94
C PHE A 376 40.53 -2.38 30.41
N GLU A 377 40.34 -1.69 29.28
CA GLU A 377 41.33 -0.74 28.74
C GLU A 377 41.58 0.40 29.74
N VAL A 378 40.50 0.94 30.30
CA VAL A 378 40.51 1.93 31.38
C VAL A 378 41.23 1.40 32.64
N ALA A 379 40.96 0.16 33.03
CA ALA A 379 41.63 -0.47 34.17
C ALA A 379 43.13 -0.75 33.91
N ALA A 380 43.50 -1.04 32.66
CA ALA A 380 44.89 -1.26 32.26
C ALA A 380 45.69 0.06 32.23
N GLU A 381 45.10 1.14 31.71
CA GLU A 381 45.74 2.46 31.70
C GLU A 381 45.96 3.03 33.10
N SER A 382 45.03 2.78 34.02
CA SER A 382 45.14 3.21 35.43
C SER A 382 46.14 2.38 36.24
N GLY A 383 46.23 1.07 36.01
CA GLY A 383 47.20 0.20 36.68
C GLY A 383 48.65 0.43 36.27
N ALA A 384 48.89 0.95 35.06
CA ALA A 384 50.23 1.18 34.53
C ALA A 384 50.80 2.58 34.84
N SER A 385 49.98 3.53 35.33
CA SER A 385 50.38 4.95 35.39
C SER A 385 50.47 5.56 36.80
N GLY A 386 50.15 4.82 37.87
CA GLY A 386 50.16 5.37 39.23
C GLY A 386 49.15 6.51 39.44
N VAL A 387 48.14 6.61 38.56
CA VAL A 387 47.08 7.61 38.63
C VAL A 387 46.00 7.10 39.57
N GLU A 388 45.77 7.81 40.69
CA GLU A 388 44.61 7.57 41.56
C GLU A 388 43.32 7.73 40.76
N PHE A 389 42.47 6.69 40.82
CA PHE A 389 41.16 6.73 40.22
C PHE A 389 40.25 7.68 41.01
N ASP A 390 40.16 8.93 40.56
CA ASP A 390 39.09 9.82 41.01
C ASP A 390 37.75 9.22 40.57
N ASP A 391 36.79 9.09 41.49
CA ASP A 391 35.41 8.64 41.25
C ASP A 391 34.78 9.31 40.01
N ARG A 392 35.23 10.53 39.69
CA ARG A 392 34.81 11.28 38.49
C ARG A 392 35.17 10.59 37.16
N LEU A 393 36.30 9.89 37.06
CA LEU A 393 36.73 9.23 35.83
C LEU A 393 35.90 7.96 35.56
N GLY A 394 35.66 7.16 36.61
CA GLY A 394 34.77 5.99 36.53
C GLY A 394 33.33 6.39 36.18
N LEU A 395 32.84 7.50 36.75
CA LEU A 395 31.54 8.06 36.39
C LEU A 395 31.51 8.53 34.93
N ALA A 396 32.54 9.25 34.47
CA ALA A 396 32.63 9.74 33.09
C ALA A 396 32.64 8.61 32.05
N LEU A 397 33.31 7.49 32.36
CA LEU A 397 33.38 6.32 31.50
C LEU A 397 32.09 5.48 31.53
N GLY A 398 31.47 5.34 32.71
CA GLY A 398 30.12 4.78 32.80
C GLY A 398 29.11 5.62 32.00
N TRP A 399 29.24 6.95 32.04
CA TRP A 399 28.43 7.85 31.23
C TRP A 399 28.72 7.72 29.73
N SER A 400 29.97 7.69 29.28
CA SER A 400 30.26 7.55 27.84
C SER A 400 29.82 6.21 27.27
N LEU A 401 29.94 5.12 28.04
CA LEU A 401 29.44 3.80 27.67
C LEU A 401 27.90 3.72 27.68
N TRP A 402 27.22 4.43 28.58
CA TRP A 402 25.75 4.55 28.58
C TRP A 402 25.25 5.49 27.47
N LEU A 403 25.99 6.54 27.17
CA LEU A 403 25.68 7.50 26.12
C LEU A 403 25.93 6.94 24.73
N THR A 404 26.76 5.90 24.55
CA THR A 404 27.04 5.34 23.23
C THR A 404 25.80 4.66 22.60
N PRO A 405 25.04 3.78 23.29
CA PRO A 405 23.75 3.30 22.81
C PRO A 405 22.74 4.42 22.58
N VAL A 406 22.75 5.46 23.42
CA VAL A 406 21.87 6.63 23.27
C VAL A 406 22.27 7.45 22.04
N ALA A 407 23.57 7.65 21.79
CA ALA A 407 24.11 8.35 20.63
C ALA A 407 23.91 7.55 19.34
N PHE A 408 24.03 6.22 19.40
CA PHE A 408 23.67 5.33 18.29
C PHE A 408 22.16 5.39 18.03
N PHE A 409 21.33 5.35 19.08
CA PHE A 409 19.90 5.54 18.96
C PHE A 409 19.56 6.93 18.39
N LEU A 410 20.19 8.00 18.87
CA LEU A 410 20.02 9.37 18.37
C LEU A 410 20.53 9.55 16.94
N GLY A 411 21.63 8.87 16.57
CA GLY A 411 22.18 8.86 15.21
C GLY A 411 21.30 8.09 14.23
N THR A 412 20.77 6.94 14.65
CA THR A 412 19.70 6.25 13.90
C THR A 412 18.42 7.07 13.88
N LEU A 413 18.18 7.92 14.88
CA LEU A 413 17.11 8.91 14.91
C LEU A 413 17.37 10.11 14.00
N SER A 414 18.57 10.40 13.53
CA SER A 414 18.82 11.46 12.52
C SER A 414 18.96 10.92 11.10
N TRP A 415 19.32 9.64 10.94
CA TRP A 415 19.47 9.00 9.63
C TRP A 415 18.15 8.96 8.83
N GLY A 416 18.22 9.26 7.53
CA GLY A 416 17.06 9.32 6.63
C GLY A 416 16.16 10.55 6.83
N TYR A 417 16.44 11.41 7.81
CA TYR A 417 15.64 12.63 8.04
C TYR A 417 15.76 13.62 6.86
N GLY A 418 16.97 13.80 6.33
CA GLY A 418 17.23 14.68 5.19
C GLY A 418 16.43 14.25 3.96
N ASP A 419 16.58 12.99 3.55
CA ASP A 419 15.88 12.43 2.39
C ASP A 419 14.35 12.45 2.56
N ALA A 420 13.85 12.08 3.75
CA ALA A 420 12.42 12.17 4.06
C ALA A 420 11.91 13.63 3.98
N THR A 421 12.70 14.60 4.45
CA THR A 421 12.35 16.03 4.36
C THR A 421 12.31 16.48 2.90
N THR A 422 13.30 16.12 2.08
CA THR A 422 13.34 16.44 0.65
C THR A 422 12.16 15.84 -0.08
N ARG A 423 11.83 14.56 0.14
CA ARG A 423 10.69 13.88 -0.49
C ARG A 423 9.36 14.48 -0.07
N ILE A 424 9.12 14.72 1.23
CA ILE A 424 7.88 15.33 1.68
C ILE A 424 7.74 16.76 1.15
N SER A 425 8.84 17.51 1.11
CA SER A 425 8.87 18.83 0.49
C SER A 425 8.50 18.73 -1.00
N ALA A 426 9.06 17.76 -1.74
CA ALA A 426 8.69 17.52 -3.13
C ALA A 426 7.20 17.13 -3.29
N PHE A 427 6.65 16.29 -2.42
CA PHE A 427 5.21 15.98 -2.40
C PHE A 427 4.36 17.23 -2.16
N ARG A 428 4.78 18.12 -1.26
CA ARG A 428 4.08 19.35 -0.89
C ARG A 428 4.09 20.38 -2.01
N HIS A 429 5.27 20.67 -2.51
CA HIS A 429 5.48 21.68 -3.55
C HIS A 429 5.23 21.13 -4.96
N ARG A 430 5.02 19.82 -5.09
CA ARG A 430 4.79 19.10 -6.36
C ARG A 430 5.88 19.35 -7.40
N GLN A 431 7.11 19.47 -6.93
CA GLN A 431 8.28 19.77 -7.75
C GLN A 431 9.51 19.04 -7.20
N TRP A 432 10.33 18.54 -8.12
CA TRP A 432 11.65 17.98 -7.83
C TRP A 432 12.68 18.54 -8.81
N PRO A 433 13.87 18.98 -8.35
CA PRO A 433 14.24 19.19 -6.96
C PRO A 433 13.44 20.33 -6.33
N VAL A 434 13.40 20.38 -5.01
CA VAL A 434 12.85 21.54 -4.32
C VAL A 434 13.85 22.68 -4.52
N HIS A 435 13.52 23.65 -5.37
CA HIS A 435 14.24 24.92 -5.34
C HIS A 435 13.98 25.54 -3.97
N ASP A 436 15.04 25.75 -3.19
CA ASP A 436 14.91 26.49 -1.94
C ASP A 436 14.30 27.85 -2.27
N GLU A 437 13.16 28.18 -1.66
CA GLU A 437 12.55 29.52 -1.74
C GLU A 437 13.49 30.62 -1.19
N HIS A 438 14.69 30.24 -0.71
CA HIS A 438 15.76 31.12 -0.26
C HIS A 438 16.79 31.47 -1.33
N ASP A 439 16.73 30.91 -2.54
CA ASP A 439 17.43 31.53 -3.66
C ASP A 439 16.66 32.82 -4.01
N PRO A 440 17.22 34.01 -3.74
CA PRO A 440 16.60 35.25 -4.19
C PRO A 440 16.42 35.14 -5.72
N PRO A 441 15.32 35.67 -6.29
CA PRO A 441 15.08 35.59 -7.71
C PRO A 441 16.31 36.16 -8.45
N ASN A 442 17.10 35.27 -9.04
CA ASN A 442 18.23 35.62 -9.90
C ASN A 442 17.66 36.29 -11.15
N GLY A 443 17.44 37.61 -11.08
CA GLY A 443 16.74 38.33 -12.13
C GLY A 443 16.36 39.79 -11.83
N GLN A 444 17.11 40.50 -10.99
CA GLN A 444 17.21 41.97 -11.07
C GLN A 444 18.69 42.35 -10.99
N ALA A 445 19.37 42.26 -12.13
CA ALA A 445 20.62 42.95 -12.42
C ALA A 445 20.47 43.63 -13.79
#